data_AF-A0A7C4YA83-F1
#
_entry.id   AF-A0A7C4YA83-F1
#
_cell.length_a   1.000
_cell.length_b   1.000
_cell.length_c   1.000
_cell.angle_alpha   90.00
_cell.angle_beta   90.00
_cell.angle_gamma   90.00
#
_symmetry.space_group_name_H-M   'P 1'
#
loop_
_entity.id
_entity.type
_entity.pdbx_description
1 polymer ?
#
loop_
_entity_poly.entity_id
_entity_poly.type
_entity_poly.pdbx_seq_one_letter_code
_entity_poly.pdbx_strand_id
1 'polypeptide(L)'
;MLRSVLIAVAVFFAAAAVPSVAKAADSHKAGEHGEAKYKAAIHGPKGEEVDKEFDLANPEQRKELFEKLERGEVGHLHQEEKMTIGKILGLKRWDLGIWSILIFLAILFVLGKFAWKPMLQGLQEREEKIRTALDLAEQTRKEAAEQHAKLQSQLAAGAAEVREKIEEARRDAIALKDQMMAEARAEIQTERARLHREIETAKDAALEELWEKSVNLATQLSTKAIRRQLTADDHRRLLDETLSELKPDGNRLGAL
;
A
#
# COMPACT_ATOMS: atom_id res chain seq x y z
N MET A 1 15.01 -35.47 -0.44
CA MET A 1 16.05 -36.35 0.14
C MET A 1 15.49 -37.49 1.00
N LEU A 2 14.50 -37.27 1.88
CA LEU A 2 13.88 -38.36 2.66
C LEU A 2 13.24 -39.48 1.81
N ARG A 3 12.63 -39.14 0.66
CA ARG A 3 12.06 -40.13 -0.26
C ARG A 3 13.13 -41.05 -0.89
N SER A 4 14.33 -40.53 -1.15
CA SER A 4 15.43 -41.27 -1.76
C SER A 4 16.01 -42.31 -0.80
N VAL A 5 16.07 -41.98 0.50
CA VAL A 5 16.54 -42.89 1.55
C VAL A 5 15.52 -43.98 1.85
N LEU A 6 14.21 -43.66 1.85
CA LEU A 6 13.15 -44.66 2.02
C LEU A 6 13.11 -45.67 0.86
N ILE A 7 13.31 -45.20 -0.38
CA ILE A 7 13.36 -46.07 -1.57
C ILE A 7 14.61 -46.96 -1.54
N ALA A 8 15.77 -46.45 -1.12
CA ALA A 8 16.98 -47.27 -1.01
C ALA A 8 16.84 -48.41 0.01
N VAL A 9 16.16 -48.15 1.14
CA VAL A 9 15.89 -49.18 2.17
C VAL A 9 14.85 -50.20 1.69
N ALA A 10 13.81 -49.76 0.98
CA ALA A 10 12.79 -50.65 0.43
C ALA A 10 13.33 -51.56 -0.70
N VAL A 11 14.19 -51.02 -1.58
CA VAL A 11 14.82 -51.79 -2.67
C VAL A 11 15.80 -52.83 -2.13
N PHE A 12 16.53 -52.52 -1.05
CA PHE A 12 17.43 -53.47 -0.41
C PHE A 12 16.67 -54.62 0.30
N PHE A 13 15.47 -54.36 0.83
CA PHE A 13 14.61 -55.39 1.42
C PHE A 13 13.92 -56.26 0.36
N ALA A 14 13.58 -55.69 -0.80
CA ALA A 14 12.98 -56.43 -1.91
C ALA A 14 13.96 -57.39 -2.61
N ALA A 15 15.26 -57.06 -2.68
CA ALA A 15 16.28 -57.89 -3.31
C ALA A 15 16.62 -59.17 -2.52
N ALA A 16 16.29 -59.23 -1.22
CA ALA A 16 16.55 -60.40 -0.38
C ALA A 16 15.41 -61.45 -0.39
N ALA A 17 14.27 -61.17 -1.03
CA ALA A 17 13.07 -62.01 -0.98
C ALA A 17 12.89 -62.97 -2.19
N VAL A 18 13.82 -63.00 -3.14
CA VAL A 18 13.61 -63.64 -4.46
C VAL A 18 14.05 -65.12 -4.62
N PRO A 19 14.90 -65.77 -3.79
CA PRO A 19 15.31 -67.15 -4.10
C PRO A 19 14.36 -68.25 -3.59
N SER A 20 13.27 -67.93 -2.88
CA SER A 20 12.40 -68.97 -2.27
C SER A 20 11.37 -69.59 -3.22
N VAL A 21 11.05 -68.97 -4.36
CA VAL A 21 10.02 -69.47 -5.30
C VAL A 21 10.60 -70.41 -6.37
N ALA A 22 11.92 -70.41 -6.57
CA ALA A 22 12.57 -71.24 -7.59
C ALA A 22 12.84 -72.70 -7.18
N LYS A 23 12.58 -73.09 -5.92
CA LYS A 23 12.91 -74.43 -5.39
C LYS A 23 11.72 -75.40 -5.33
N ALA A 24 10.54 -75.00 -5.81
CA ALA A 24 9.33 -75.81 -5.77
C ALA A 24 9.07 -76.65 -7.05
N ALA A 25 9.92 -76.56 -8.08
CA ALA A 25 9.67 -77.20 -9.38
C ALA A 25 10.47 -78.50 -9.66
N ASP A 26 11.35 -78.95 -8.76
CA ASP A 26 12.35 -79.98 -9.10
C ASP A 26 12.49 -81.15 -8.10
N SER A 27 11.45 -81.45 -7.31
CA SER A 27 11.48 -82.59 -6.38
C SER A 27 10.37 -83.62 -6.65
N HIS A 28 10.37 -84.21 -7.84
CA HIS A 28 9.82 -85.55 -8.04
C HIS A 28 10.90 -86.57 -7.63
N LYS A 29 10.86 -87.05 -6.37
CA LYS A 29 11.24 -88.43 -6.00
C LYS A 29 10.92 -88.74 -4.53
N ALA A 30 9.99 -89.69 -4.41
CA ALA A 30 9.57 -90.53 -3.30
C ALA A 30 10.42 -90.56 -2.02
N GLY A 31 9.73 -90.36 -0.89
CA GLY A 31 10.10 -90.86 0.43
C GLY A 31 9.70 -89.89 1.54
N GLU A 32 8.82 -90.33 2.45
CA GLU A 32 8.32 -89.62 3.65
C GLU A 32 7.14 -88.65 3.46
N HIS A 33 5.96 -89.24 3.19
CA HIS A 33 4.68 -88.62 3.56
C HIS A 33 4.08 -89.39 4.74
N GLY A 34 4.06 -88.77 5.91
CA GLY A 34 3.38 -89.28 7.10
C GLY A 34 2.45 -88.21 7.66
N GLU A 35 1.16 -88.53 7.67
CA GLU A 35 0.05 -87.82 8.31
C GLU A 35 -0.43 -86.51 7.66
N ALA A 36 -1.06 -86.62 6.48
CA ALA A 36 -2.03 -85.61 6.04
C ALA A 36 -3.45 -86.17 6.28
N LYS A 37 -4.10 -85.70 7.35
CA LYS A 37 -5.50 -86.01 7.69
C LYS A 37 -6.41 -84.96 7.05
N TYR A 38 -7.50 -85.38 6.41
CA TYR A 38 -8.41 -84.48 5.70
C TYR A 38 -9.82 -84.60 6.27
N LYS A 39 -10.48 -83.47 6.56
CA LYS A 39 -11.90 -83.45 6.95
C LYS A 39 -12.77 -83.19 5.73
N ALA A 40 -13.84 -83.99 5.61
CA ALA A 40 -14.86 -83.85 4.57
C ALA A 40 -16.24 -83.70 5.26
N ALA A 41 -16.93 -82.61 4.96
CA ALA A 41 -18.32 -82.41 5.36
C ALA A 41 -19.23 -83.22 4.42
N ILE A 42 -20.00 -84.16 4.96
CA ILE A 42 -20.91 -85.02 4.19
C ILE A 42 -22.35 -84.67 4.56
N HIS A 43 -23.19 -84.43 3.55
CA HIS A 43 -24.63 -84.18 3.73
C HIS A 43 -25.39 -85.51 3.87
N GLY A 44 -26.10 -85.72 4.99
CA GLY A 44 -26.96 -86.91 5.14
C GLY A 44 -28.32 -86.76 4.43
N PRO A 45 -29.06 -87.86 4.18
CA PRO A 45 -30.35 -87.84 3.44
C PRO A 45 -31.50 -87.08 4.13
N LYS A 46 -31.25 -86.43 5.27
CA LYS A 46 -32.17 -85.53 5.98
C LYS A 46 -31.65 -84.09 6.15
N GLY A 47 -30.58 -83.70 5.45
CA GLY A 47 -30.06 -82.32 5.47
C GLY A 47 -29.27 -81.95 6.73
N GLU A 48 -28.59 -82.92 7.35
CA GLU A 48 -27.69 -82.69 8.48
C GLU A 48 -26.24 -82.86 8.01
N GLU A 49 -25.42 -81.82 8.21
CA GLU A 49 -23.98 -81.83 7.88
C GLU A 49 -23.19 -82.55 8.97
N VAL A 50 -22.56 -83.67 8.63
CA VAL A 50 -21.70 -84.41 9.54
C VAL A 50 -20.27 -84.32 9.06
N ASP A 51 -19.44 -83.60 9.81
CA ASP A 51 -18.00 -83.52 9.58
C ASP A 51 -17.33 -84.83 9.97
N LYS A 52 -16.77 -85.55 8.99
CA LYS A 52 -15.97 -86.75 9.23
C LYS A 52 -14.53 -86.54 8.77
N GLU A 53 -13.60 -86.94 9.64
CA GLU A 53 -12.16 -86.90 9.40
C GLU A 53 -11.73 -88.22 8.76
N PHE A 54 -11.13 -88.17 7.58
CA PHE A 54 -10.65 -89.32 6.84
C PHE A 54 -9.13 -89.26 6.69
N ASP A 55 -8.47 -90.35 7.02
CA ASP A 55 -7.03 -90.54 6.90
C ASP A 55 -6.71 -91.26 5.59
N LEU A 56 -6.14 -90.51 4.63
CA LEU A 56 -5.86 -91.02 3.29
C LEU A 56 -4.63 -91.93 3.24
N ALA A 57 -3.92 -92.13 4.35
CA ALA A 57 -2.88 -93.15 4.47
C ALA A 57 -3.47 -94.58 4.49
N ASN A 58 -4.75 -94.74 4.85
CA ASN A 58 -5.44 -96.04 4.87
C ASN A 58 -6.19 -96.31 3.53
N PRO A 59 -5.88 -97.40 2.79
CA PRO A 59 -6.49 -97.68 1.48
C PRO A 59 -8.02 -97.91 1.50
N GLU A 60 -8.60 -98.30 2.65
CA GLU A 60 -10.05 -98.49 2.83
C GLU A 60 -10.79 -97.15 2.93
N GLN A 61 -10.31 -96.22 3.76
CA GLN A 61 -10.91 -94.89 3.94
C GLN A 61 -10.83 -94.04 2.68
N ARG A 62 -9.77 -94.25 1.88
CA ARG A 62 -9.62 -93.64 0.56
C ARG A 62 -10.77 -94.02 -0.39
N LYS A 63 -11.16 -95.30 -0.43
CA LYS A 63 -12.27 -95.77 -1.29
C LYS A 63 -13.61 -95.24 -0.81
N GLU A 64 -13.84 -95.20 0.49
CA GLU A 64 -15.07 -94.65 1.09
C GLU A 64 -15.23 -93.15 0.79
N LEU A 65 -14.12 -92.40 0.80
CA LEU A 65 -14.11 -90.98 0.42
C LEU A 65 -14.42 -90.81 -1.08
N PHE A 66 -13.84 -91.63 -1.95
CA PHE A 66 -14.11 -91.59 -3.40
C PHE A 66 -15.56 -91.96 -3.74
N GLU A 67 -16.15 -92.98 -3.08
CA GLU A 67 -17.55 -93.39 -3.29
C GLU A 67 -18.56 -92.30 -2.83
N LYS A 68 -18.20 -91.51 -1.82
CA LYS A 68 -19.03 -90.38 -1.36
C LYS A 68 -18.85 -89.13 -2.21
N LEU A 69 -17.66 -88.92 -2.76
CA LEU A 69 -17.42 -87.90 -3.78
C LEU A 69 -18.21 -88.18 -5.08
N GLU A 70 -18.26 -89.46 -5.51
CA GLU A 70 -18.95 -89.85 -6.76
C GLU A 70 -20.48 -89.74 -6.66
N ARG A 71 -21.04 -89.78 -5.43
CA ARG A 71 -22.45 -89.48 -5.13
C ARG A 71 -22.77 -87.99 -5.00
N GLY A 72 -21.77 -87.10 -5.06
CA GLY A 72 -21.96 -85.66 -5.08
C GLY A 72 -22.24 -84.99 -3.73
N GLU A 73 -21.92 -85.65 -2.60
CA GLU A 73 -22.25 -85.15 -1.24
C GLU A 73 -21.08 -84.50 -0.48
N VAL A 74 -19.97 -84.12 -1.14
CA VAL A 74 -18.80 -83.54 -0.46
C VAL A 74 -18.42 -82.17 -1.04
N GLY A 75 -18.63 -81.12 -0.25
CA GLY A 75 -18.51 -79.72 -0.68
C GLY A 75 -17.07 -79.25 -0.96
N HIS A 76 -16.16 -79.26 0.02
CA HIS A 76 -14.77 -78.79 -0.15
C HIS A 76 -13.81 -79.41 0.88
N LEU A 77 -12.57 -79.71 0.50
CA LEU A 77 -11.49 -80.19 1.38
C LEU A 77 -10.61 -79.00 1.82
N HIS A 78 -10.41 -78.79 3.12
CA HIS A 78 -9.46 -77.81 3.65
C HIS A 78 -8.19 -78.50 4.17
N GLN A 79 -7.01 -78.00 3.79
CA GLN A 79 -5.71 -78.45 4.29
C GLN A 79 -5.21 -77.45 5.36
N GLU A 80 -5.10 -77.87 6.62
CA GLU A 80 -4.49 -77.05 7.66
C GLU A 80 -2.97 -77.14 7.60
N GLU A 81 -2.31 -76.08 7.15
CA GLU A 81 -0.86 -75.92 7.29
C GLU A 81 -0.53 -75.30 8.65
N LYS A 82 -0.13 -76.13 9.63
CA LYS A 82 0.28 -75.66 10.96
C LYS A 82 1.68 -75.03 10.89
N MET A 83 1.75 -73.73 10.61
CA MET A 83 2.97 -72.96 10.82
C MET A 83 3.21 -72.72 12.33
N THR A 84 4.10 -73.50 12.93
CA THR A 84 4.51 -73.35 14.33
C THR A 84 5.44 -72.16 14.55
N ILE A 85 5.06 -71.26 15.46
CA ILE A 85 5.76 -70.02 15.88
C ILE A 85 7.22 -70.28 16.35
N GLY A 86 7.54 -71.49 16.80
CA GLY A 86 8.88 -71.87 17.28
C GLY A 86 10.00 -71.86 16.22
N LYS A 87 9.68 -71.87 14.92
CA LYS A 87 10.71 -71.74 13.85
C LYS A 87 11.09 -70.28 13.55
N ILE A 88 10.22 -69.34 13.87
CA ILE A 88 10.42 -67.89 13.63
C ILE A 88 11.36 -67.33 14.71
N LEU A 89 11.22 -67.79 15.95
CA LEU A 89 12.10 -67.48 17.08
C LEU A 89 13.23 -68.51 17.19
N GLY A 90 14.07 -68.60 16.17
CA GLY A 90 15.20 -69.53 16.08
C GLY A 90 16.25 -69.39 17.18
N LEU A 91 15.96 -69.90 18.38
CA LEU A 91 16.83 -69.89 19.56
C LEU A 91 18.09 -70.78 19.43
N LYS A 92 18.29 -71.43 18.27
CA LYS A 92 19.49 -72.22 17.98
C LYS A 92 20.43 -71.59 16.95
N ARG A 93 20.13 -70.36 16.48
CA ARG A 93 20.95 -69.60 15.50
C ARG A 93 21.44 -68.29 16.11
N TRP A 94 22.44 -68.36 16.98
CA TRP A 94 23.09 -67.17 17.56
C TRP A 94 23.72 -66.26 16.49
N ASP A 95 24.06 -66.84 15.34
CA ASP A 95 24.56 -66.16 14.15
C ASP A 95 23.60 -65.08 13.59
N LEU A 96 22.28 -65.31 13.65
CA LEU A 96 21.29 -64.36 13.12
C LEU A 96 21.05 -63.18 14.06
N GLY A 97 21.05 -63.42 15.37
CA GLY A 97 20.89 -62.36 16.37
C GLY A 97 22.04 -61.35 16.30
N ILE A 98 23.27 -61.83 16.20
CA ILE A 98 24.46 -60.97 16.08
C ILE A 98 24.40 -60.12 14.81
N TRP A 99 24.00 -60.73 13.68
CA TRP A 99 23.86 -60.00 12.41
C TRP A 99 22.75 -58.94 12.45
N SER A 100 21.60 -59.25 13.06
CA SER A 100 20.50 -58.29 13.25
C SER A 100 20.91 -57.12 14.16
N ILE A 101 21.64 -57.39 15.25
CA ILE A 101 22.17 -56.36 16.14
C ILE A 101 23.22 -55.49 15.45
N LEU A 102 24.08 -56.08 14.62
CA LEU A 102 25.09 -55.34 13.86
C LEU A 102 24.44 -54.40 12.84
N ILE A 103 23.41 -54.86 12.12
CA ILE A 103 22.62 -54.02 11.21
C ILE A 103 21.83 -52.94 11.97
N PHE A 104 21.25 -53.27 13.12
CA PHE A 104 20.55 -52.29 13.95
C PHE A 104 21.51 -51.19 14.42
N LEU A 105 22.71 -51.54 14.90
CA LEU A 105 23.74 -50.57 15.28
C LEU A 105 24.22 -49.74 14.08
N ALA A 106 24.44 -50.37 12.93
CA ALA A 106 24.85 -49.68 11.72
C ALA A 106 23.81 -48.63 11.29
N ILE A 107 22.52 -49.00 11.28
CA ILE A 107 21.42 -48.08 10.97
C ILE A 107 21.31 -46.99 12.04
N LEU A 108 21.42 -47.33 13.32
CA LEU A 108 21.37 -46.37 14.43
C LEU A 108 22.49 -45.33 14.31
N PHE A 109 23.70 -45.76 13.94
CA PHE A 109 24.84 -44.86 13.76
C PHE A 109 24.64 -43.92 12.56
N VAL A 110 24.13 -44.45 11.44
CA VAL A 110 23.80 -43.65 10.26
C VAL A 110 22.70 -42.64 10.58
N LEU A 111 21.60 -43.05 11.23
CA LEU A 111 20.51 -42.15 11.63
C LEU A 111 20.95 -41.10 12.65
N GLY A 112 21.71 -41.50 13.66
CA GLY A 112 22.22 -40.60 14.69
C GLY A 112 23.08 -39.48 14.09
N LYS A 113 23.95 -39.82 13.12
CA LYS A 113 24.81 -38.83 12.46
C LYS A 113 24.07 -37.99 11.41
N PHE A 114 23.15 -38.59 10.63
CA PHE A 114 22.50 -37.89 9.50
C PHE A 114 21.18 -37.20 9.85
N ALA A 115 20.37 -37.73 10.77
CA ALA A 115 19.04 -37.17 11.06
C ALA A 115 19.06 -36.12 12.17
N TRP A 116 19.99 -36.21 13.13
CA TRP A 116 20.02 -35.31 14.28
C TRP A 116 20.38 -33.86 13.88
N LYS A 117 21.36 -33.71 12.98
CA LYS A 117 21.82 -32.41 12.50
C LYS A 117 20.72 -31.59 11.80
N PRO A 118 20.01 -32.11 10.77
CA PRO A 118 18.94 -31.36 10.11
C PRO A 118 17.72 -31.12 11.00
N MET A 119 17.42 -32.02 11.95
CA MET A 119 16.31 -31.82 12.89
C MET A 119 16.58 -30.63 13.83
N LEU A 120 17.78 -30.56 14.40
CA LEU A 120 18.17 -29.45 15.27
C LEU A 120 18.23 -28.12 14.50
N GLN A 121 18.77 -28.15 13.27
CA GLN A 121 18.82 -26.97 12.39
C GLN A 121 17.41 -26.46 12.06
N GLY A 122 16.47 -27.35 11.73
CA GLY A 122 15.09 -26.93 11.45
C GLY A 122 14.36 -26.34 12.66
N LEU A 123 14.70 -26.78 13.88
CA LEU A 123 14.14 -26.21 15.11
C LEU A 123 14.76 -24.83 15.42
N GLN A 124 16.09 -24.71 15.30
CA GLN A 124 16.81 -23.44 15.47
C GLN A 124 16.34 -22.39 14.46
N GLU A 125 16.16 -22.76 13.19
CA GLU A 125 15.68 -21.86 12.16
C GLU A 125 14.25 -21.38 12.44
N ARG A 126 13.38 -22.24 13.00
CA ARG A 126 12.03 -21.84 13.43
C ARG A 126 12.07 -20.88 14.61
N GLU A 127 12.91 -21.17 15.59
CA GLU A 127 13.08 -20.31 16.77
C GLU A 127 13.62 -18.94 16.36
N GLU A 128 14.65 -18.90 15.51
CA GLU A 128 15.24 -17.66 15.00
C GLU A 128 14.23 -16.87 14.17
N LYS A 129 13.43 -17.52 13.31
CA LYS A 129 12.35 -16.85 12.56
C LYS A 129 11.29 -16.24 13.46
N ILE A 130 10.89 -16.93 14.54
CA ILE A 130 9.91 -16.40 15.48
C ILE A 130 10.49 -15.21 16.26
N ARG A 131 11.73 -15.33 16.73
CA ARG A 131 12.42 -14.23 17.44
C ARG A 131 12.57 -13.00 16.56
N THR A 132 13.09 -13.18 15.34
CA THR A 132 13.25 -12.08 14.38
C THR A 132 11.92 -11.46 13.97
N ALA A 133 10.86 -12.26 13.77
CA ALA A 133 9.53 -11.73 13.49
C ALA A 133 8.95 -10.92 14.66
N LEU A 134 9.19 -11.37 15.90
CA LEU A 134 8.75 -10.65 17.10
C LEU A 134 9.52 -9.35 17.28
N ASP A 135 10.85 -9.38 17.15
CA ASP A 135 11.71 -8.20 17.24
C ASP A 135 11.35 -7.17 16.15
N LEU A 136 11.12 -7.63 14.92
CA LEU A 136 10.68 -6.76 13.82
C LEU A 136 9.31 -6.16 14.11
N ALA A 137 8.35 -6.96 14.59
CA ALA A 137 7.03 -6.45 14.95
C ALA A 137 7.09 -5.41 16.08
N GLU A 138 7.94 -5.61 17.08
CA GLU A 138 8.17 -4.63 18.14
C GLU A 138 8.82 -3.34 17.62
N GLN A 139 9.84 -3.46 16.78
CA GLN A 139 10.51 -2.32 16.15
C GLN A 139 9.54 -1.53 15.28
N THR A 140 8.82 -2.20 14.37
CA THR A 140 7.80 -1.56 13.52
C THR A 140 6.71 -0.89 14.36
N ARG A 141 6.28 -1.49 15.47
CA ARG A 141 5.29 -0.86 16.36
C ARG A 141 5.86 0.39 17.04
N LYS A 142 7.12 0.35 17.49
CA LYS A 142 7.81 1.52 18.07
C LYS A 142 7.98 2.63 17.05
N GLU A 143 8.50 2.31 15.86
CA GLU A 143 8.67 3.26 14.75
C GLU A 143 7.33 3.89 14.35
N ALA A 144 6.27 3.09 14.23
CA ALA A 144 4.94 3.60 13.91
C ALA A 144 4.44 4.56 15.02
N ALA A 145 4.62 4.22 16.30
CA ALA A 145 4.24 5.08 17.41
C ALA A 145 5.03 6.39 17.42
N GLU A 146 6.35 6.34 17.17
CA GLU A 146 7.22 7.51 17.06
C GLU A 146 6.84 8.39 15.87
N GLN A 147 6.57 7.80 14.70
CA GLN A 147 6.11 8.51 13.51
C GLN A 147 4.75 9.17 13.76
N HIS A 148 3.81 8.48 14.40
CA HIS A 148 2.52 9.05 14.77
C HIS A 148 2.67 10.22 15.74
N ALA A 149 3.51 10.09 16.77
CA ALA A 149 3.79 11.18 17.71
C ALA A 149 4.44 12.38 16.99
N LYS A 150 5.40 12.11 16.09
CA LYS A 150 6.04 13.15 15.28
C LYS A 150 5.04 13.87 14.38
N LEU A 151 4.18 13.13 13.67
CA LEU A 151 3.13 13.70 12.83
C LEU A 151 2.16 14.56 13.66
N GLN A 152 1.71 14.09 14.82
CA GLN A 152 0.85 14.88 15.71
C GLN A 152 1.55 16.17 16.16
N SER A 153 2.84 16.09 16.52
CA SER A 153 3.60 17.28 16.90
C SER A 153 3.76 18.28 15.75
N GLN A 154 4.01 17.79 14.53
CA GLN A 154 4.10 18.61 13.32
C GLN A 154 2.76 19.27 12.97
N LEU A 155 1.65 18.54 13.10
CA LEU A 155 0.31 19.10 12.88
C LEU A 155 -0.01 20.18 13.91
N ALA A 156 0.34 19.97 15.18
CA ALA A 156 0.13 20.96 16.23
C ALA A 156 1.00 22.22 16.01
N ALA A 157 2.27 22.03 15.65
CA ALA A 157 3.18 23.13 15.34
C ALA A 157 2.71 23.91 14.10
N GLY A 158 2.35 23.22 13.01
CA GLY A 158 1.83 23.86 11.81
C GLY A 158 0.51 24.60 12.06
N ALA A 159 -0.39 24.06 12.89
CA ALA A 159 -1.61 24.77 13.28
C ALA A 159 -1.33 26.04 14.10
N ALA A 160 -0.30 26.03 14.95
CA ALA A 160 0.13 27.21 15.70
C ALA A 160 0.73 28.27 14.77
N GLU A 161 1.62 27.86 13.84
CA GLU A 161 2.23 28.74 12.85
C GLU A 161 1.19 29.39 11.93
N VAL A 162 0.20 28.63 11.45
CA VAL A 162 -0.90 29.16 10.65
C VAL A 162 -1.70 30.21 11.42
N ARG A 163 -2.00 29.96 12.71
CA ARG A 163 -2.69 30.95 13.55
C ARG A 163 -1.87 32.22 13.72
N GLU A 164 -0.57 32.09 13.97
CA GLU A 164 0.35 33.22 14.07
C GLU A 164 0.38 34.03 12.77
N LYS A 165 0.50 33.36 11.62
CA LYS A 165 0.51 34.00 10.30
C LYS A 165 -0.81 34.70 9.97
N ILE A 166 -1.95 34.14 10.39
CA ILE A 166 -3.26 34.78 10.22
C ILE A 166 -3.35 36.05 11.08
N GLU A 167 -2.87 36.00 12.32
CA GLU A 167 -2.88 37.17 13.20
C GLU A 167 -1.90 38.25 12.74
N GLU A 168 -0.72 37.87 12.24
CA GLU A 168 0.23 38.78 11.57
C GLU A 168 -0.42 39.44 10.36
N ALA A 169 -0.99 38.65 9.44
CA ALA A 169 -1.68 39.17 8.25
C ALA A 169 -2.86 40.09 8.58
N ARG A 170 -3.59 39.82 9.68
CA ARG A 170 -4.66 40.71 10.16
C ARG A 170 -4.10 42.05 10.65
N ARG A 171 -3.01 42.03 11.42
CA ARG A 171 -2.36 43.26 11.89
C ARG A 171 -1.83 44.08 10.71
N ASP A 172 -1.18 43.43 9.76
CA ASP A 172 -0.66 44.08 8.56
C ASP A 172 -1.79 44.67 7.71
N ALA A 173 -2.90 43.95 7.54
CA ALA A 173 -4.06 44.44 6.82
C ALA A 173 -4.68 45.69 7.49
N ILE A 174 -4.74 45.71 8.82
CA ILE A 174 -5.22 46.89 9.58
C ILE A 174 -4.24 48.06 9.41
N ALA A 175 -2.94 47.81 9.58
CA ALA A 175 -1.91 48.84 9.42
C ALA A 175 -1.91 49.43 8.00
N LEU A 176 -2.00 48.58 6.98
CA LEU A 176 -2.07 49.00 5.58
C LEU A 176 -3.35 49.80 5.31
N LYS A 177 -4.50 49.35 5.83
CA LYS A 177 -5.76 50.09 5.72
C LYS A 177 -5.64 51.49 6.35
N ASP A 178 -5.06 51.58 7.54
CA ASP A 178 -4.91 52.86 8.24
C ASP A 178 -3.93 53.78 7.49
N GLN A 179 -2.85 53.23 6.94
CA GLN A 179 -1.92 53.95 6.08
C GLN A 179 -2.60 54.47 4.81
N MET A 180 -3.35 53.63 4.09
CA MET A 180 -4.09 54.03 2.89
C MET A 180 -5.14 55.11 3.21
N MET A 181 -5.82 55.00 4.35
CA MET A 181 -6.78 56.03 4.79
C MET A 181 -6.09 57.34 5.15
N ALA A 182 -4.90 57.30 5.78
CA ALA A 182 -4.12 58.49 6.09
C ALA A 182 -3.61 59.17 4.81
N GLU A 183 -3.08 58.38 3.87
CA GLU A 183 -2.59 58.86 2.57
C GLU A 183 -3.72 59.47 1.73
N ALA A 184 -4.86 58.77 1.59
CA ALA A 184 -6.02 59.29 0.89
C ALA A 184 -6.54 60.60 1.51
N ARG A 185 -6.55 60.70 2.85
CA ARG A 185 -6.92 61.97 3.52
C ARG A 185 -5.93 63.08 3.23
N ALA A 186 -4.63 62.78 3.25
CA ALA A 186 -3.60 63.77 2.91
C ALA A 186 -3.76 64.26 1.46
N GLU A 187 -3.95 63.34 0.52
CA GLU A 187 -4.17 63.65 -0.89
C GLU A 187 -5.43 64.50 -1.12
N ILE A 188 -6.53 64.15 -0.46
CA ILE A 188 -7.78 64.94 -0.49
C ILE A 188 -7.54 66.36 0.03
N GLN A 189 -6.76 66.52 1.11
CA GLN A 189 -6.46 67.85 1.65
C GLN A 189 -5.57 68.66 0.71
N THR A 190 -4.55 68.03 0.10
CA THR A 190 -3.69 68.70 -0.88
C THR A 190 -4.47 69.12 -2.11
N GLU A 191 -5.35 68.26 -2.62
CA GLU A 191 -6.16 68.56 -3.80
C GLU A 191 -7.21 69.62 -3.48
N ARG A 192 -7.84 69.59 -2.29
CA ARG A 192 -8.73 70.67 -1.83
C ARG A 192 -8.00 72.01 -1.75
N ALA A 193 -6.80 72.05 -1.19
CA ALA A 193 -6.03 73.28 -1.10
C ALA A 193 -5.66 73.82 -2.50
N ARG A 194 -5.31 72.93 -3.43
CA ARG A 194 -5.06 73.28 -4.83
C ARG A 194 -6.31 73.84 -5.50
N LEU A 195 -7.44 73.14 -5.42
CA LEU A 195 -8.73 73.59 -5.96
C LEU A 195 -9.16 74.94 -5.39
N HIS A 196 -8.93 75.18 -4.09
CA HIS A 196 -9.24 76.48 -3.49
C HIS A 196 -8.41 77.61 -4.10
N ARG A 197 -7.11 77.37 -4.33
CA ARG A 197 -6.24 78.33 -5.03
C ARG A 197 -6.70 78.56 -6.47
N GLU A 198 -7.04 77.49 -7.19
CA GLU A 198 -7.55 77.59 -8.56
C GLU A 198 -8.85 78.42 -8.61
N ILE A 199 -9.78 78.19 -7.66
CA ILE A 199 -11.02 78.97 -7.52
C ILE A 199 -10.73 80.45 -7.26
N GLU A 200 -9.83 80.77 -6.32
CA GLU A 200 -9.47 82.18 -6.05
C GLU A 200 -8.85 82.84 -7.29
N THR A 201 -7.91 82.17 -7.97
CA THR A 201 -7.34 82.71 -9.21
C THR A 201 -8.37 82.90 -10.32
N ALA A 202 -9.33 81.98 -10.46
CA ALA A 202 -10.41 82.09 -11.43
C ALA A 202 -11.39 83.22 -11.07
N LYS A 203 -11.65 83.45 -9.77
CA LYS A 203 -12.47 84.55 -9.28
C LYS A 203 -11.82 85.89 -9.58
N ASP A 204 -10.52 86.01 -9.33
CA ASP A 204 -9.77 87.23 -9.60
C ASP A 204 -9.76 87.54 -11.10
N ALA A 205 -9.52 86.53 -11.95
CA ALA A 205 -9.61 86.68 -13.41
C ALA A 205 -11.03 87.07 -13.88
N ALA A 206 -12.08 86.49 -13.29
CA ALA A 206 -13.46 86.84 -13.62
C ALA A 206 -13.83 88.27 -13.18
N LEU A 207 -13.30 88.73 -12.04
CA LEU A 207 -13.45 90.11 -11.60
C LEU A 207 -12.74 91.07 -12.55
N GLU A 208 -11.51 90.78 -12.96
CA GLU A 208 -10.77 91.57 -13.95
C GLU A 208 -11.53 91.68 -15.28
N GLU A 209 -12.07 90.56 -15.79
CA GLU A 209 -12.91 90.56 -17.00
C GLU A 209 -14.18 91.42 -16.82
N LEU A 210 -14.78 91.41 -15.62
CA LEU A 210 -15.95 92.23 -15.32
C LEU A 210 -15.60 93.73 -15.26
N TRP A 211 -14.44 94.08 -14.71
CA TRP A 211 -13.92 95.44 -14.70
C TRP A 211 -13.70 95.97 -16.12
N GLU A 212 -13.02 95.19 -16.97
CA GLU A 212 -12.82 95.55 -18.38
C GLU A 212 -14.14 95.78 -19.11
N LYS A 213 -15.11 94.86 -18.94
CA LYS A 213 -16.46 95.01 -19.55
C LYS A 213 -17.18 96.25 -19.04
N SER A 214 -17.05 96.56 -17.75
CA SER A 214 -17.67 97.73 -17.14
C SER A 214 -17.06 99.04 -17.64
N VAL A 215 -15.73 99.11 -17.76
CA VAL A 215 -15.01 100.26 -18.34
C VAL A 215 -15.42 100.47 -19.79
N ASN A 216 -15.51 99.39 -20.57
CA ASN A 216 -15.95 99.46 -21.95
C ASN A 216 -17.39 99.99 -22.06
N LEU A 217 -18.31 99.47 -21.25
CA LEU A 217 -19.71 99.93 -21.22
C LEU A 217 -19.84 101.39 -20.78
N ALA A 218 -19.10 101.82 -19.75
CA ALA A 218 -19.06 103.22 -19.30
C ALA A 218 -18.51 104.16 -20.39
N THR A 219 -17.48 103.73 -21.11
CA THR A 219 -16.90 104.49 -22.24
C THR A 219 -17.89 104.60 -23.39
N GLN A 220 -18.60 103.52 -23.73
CA GLN A 220 -19.65 103.52 -24.75
C GLN A 220 -20.81 104.44 -24.36
N LEU A 221 -21.25 104.39 -23.10
CA LEU A 221 -22.32 105.25 -22.58
C LEU A 221 -21.90 106.73 -22.60
N SER A 222 -20.69 107.04 -22.14
CA SER A 222 -20.13 108.40 -22.15
C SER A 222 -20.02 108.94 -23.58
N THR A 223 -19.51 108.14 -24.52
CA THR A 223 -19.48 108.47 -25.95
C THR A 223 -20.88 108.79 -26.48
N LYS A 224 -21.87 107.96 -26.14
CA LYS A 224 -23.26 108.16 -26.57
C LYS A 224 -23.91 109.39 -25.93
N ALA A 225 -23.61 109.69 -24.67
CA ALA A 225 -24.10 110.86 -23.95
C ALA A 225 -23.50 112.16 -24.51
N ILE A 226 -22.18 112.22 -24.68
CA ILE A 226 -21.46 113.35 -25.29
C ILE A 226 -22.00 113.63 -26.69
N ARG A 227 -22.15 112.58 -27.52
CA ARG A 227 -22.69 112.72 -28.88
C ARG A 227 -24.11 113.27 -28.91
N ARG A 228 -24.92 113.05 -27.86
CA ARG A 228 -26.29 113.58 -27.76
C ARG A 228 -26.35 115.04 -27.27
N GLN A 229 -25.34 115.48 -26.52
CA GLN A 229 -25.29 116.81 -25.91
C GLN A 229 -24.47 117.82 -26.75
N LEU A 230 -23.64 117.37 -27.70
CA LEU A 230 -22.78 118.23 -28.51
C LEU A 230 -23.59 119.15 -29.44
N THR A 231 -23.38 120.46 -29.32
CA THR A 231 -23.96 121.47 -30.22
C THR A 231 -22.99 121.86 -31.35
N ALA A 232 -23.46 122.63 -32.34
CA ALA A 232 -22.62 123.08 -33.45
C ALA A 232 -21.48 124.02 -33.01
N ASP A 233 -21.68 124.79 -31.94
CA ASP A 233 -20.65 125.66 -31.36
C ASP A 233 -19.59 124.88 -30.59
N ASP A 234 -19.97 123.78 -29.91
CA ASP A 234 -19.00 122.90 -29.23
C ASP A 234 -18.02 122.24 -30.22
N HIS A 235 -18.49 121.87 -31.42
CA HIS A 235 -17.63 121.33 -32.47
C HIS A 235 -16.57 122.34 -32.95
N ARG A 236 -16.96 123.62 -33.12
CA ARG A 236 -16.03 124.68 -33.51
C ARG A 236 -14.99 124.94 -32.42
N ARG A 237 -15.42 124.99 -31.16
CA ARG A 237 -14.53 125.20 -30.01
C ARG A 237 -13.48 124.08 -29.88
N LEU A 238 -13.88 122.81 -30.05
CA LEU A 238 -12.96 121.67 -30.02
C LEU A 238 -11.96 121.69 -31.19
N LEU A 239 -12.38 122.15 -32.38
CA LEU A 239 -11.52 122.35 -33.56
C LEU A 239 -10.46 123.43 -33.29
N ASP A 240 -10.85 124.57 -32.74
CA ASP A 240 -9.92 125.65 -32.41
C ASP A 240 -8.91 125.21 -31.31
N GLU A 241 -9.36 124.44 -30.32
CA GLU A 241 -8.53 123.93 -29.23
C GLU A 241 -7.51 122.89 -29.73
N THR A 242 -7.91 121.94 -30.59
CA THR A 242 -6.96 121.00 -31.24
C THR A 242 -5.99 121.69 -32.19
N LEU A 243 -6.43 122.71 -32.93
CA LEU A 243 -5.55 123.53 -33.77
C LEU A 243 -4.55 124.35 -32.93
N SER A 244 -4.92 124.72 -31.70
CA SER A 244 -4.02 125.42 -30.77
C SER A 244 -2.97 124.50 -30.15
N GLU A 245 -3.31 123.25 -29.79
CA GLU A 245 -2.34 122.25 -29.30
C GLU A 245 -1.40 121.75 -30.41
N LEU A 246 -1.88 121.67 -31.65
CA LEU A 246 -1.06 121.25 -32.80
C LEU A 246 -0.16 122.36 -33.34
N LYS A 247 -0.35 123.61 -32.91
CA LYS A 247 0.56 124.70 -33.26
C LYS A 247 1.83 124.52 -32.41
N PRO A 248 2.94 124.00 -32.97
CA PRO A 248 4.15 123.81 -32.19
C PRO A 248 4.62 125.19 -31.73
N ASP A 249 5.02 125.33 -30.47
CA ASP A 249 5.63 126.53 -29.93
C ASP A 249 6.82 126.97 -30.80
N GLY A 250 6.56 127.83 -31.79
CA GLY A 250 7.53 128.35 -32.75
C GLY A 250 8.53 129.33 -32.15
N ASN A 251 8.79 129.27 -30.84
CA ASN A 251 9.54 130.25 -30.07
C ASN A 251 10.80 129.68 -29.38
N ARG A 252 11.42 128.62 -29.94
CA ARG A 252 12.67 128.03 -29.41
C ARG A 252 13.91 128.19 -30.31
N LEU A 253 13.87 128.99 -31.39
CA LEU A 253 15.01 129.19 -32.31
C LEU A 253 15.73 130.55 -32.16
N GLY A 254 15.67 131.17 -30.99
CA GLY A 254 16.32 132.45 -30.70
C GLY A 254 17.13 132.45 -29.42
N ALA A 255 18.01 131.45 -29.22
CA ALA A 255 19.08 131.50 -28.21
C ALA A 255 20.04 130.31 -28.38
N LEU A 256 20.95 130.37 -29.36
CA LEU A 256 22.28 129.76 -29.36
C LEU A 256 23.19 130.53 -30.30
#